data_AF-A0A090N941-F1
#
_entry.id   AF-A0A090N941-F1
#
_cell.length_a   1.000
_cell.length_b   1.000
_cell.length_c   1.000
_cell.angle_alpha   90.00
_cell.angle_beta   90.00
_cell.angle_gamma   90.00
#
_symmetry.space_group_name_H-M   'P 1'
#
loop_
_entity.id
_entity.type
_entity.pdbx_description
1 polymer ?
#
loop_
_entity_poly.entity_id
_entity_poly.type
_entity_poly.pdbx_seq_one_letter_code
_entity_poly.pdbx_strand_id
1 'polypeptide(L)'
;MNKIYYLKYCHITKSLIAVSELARRVTCKSHRRLSRRVILTSVAALSLSSAWPALSATVSAEIPYQIFRDFAENKGQFTPGTTNISIYDKQGNLVGKLDKAPMADFSSATITTGSLPPGDHTLYSPQYVVTAKHVSGSDTMSFGYAKNTYTAVGTNNNSGLDIKTRRLSKLVTEVAPAEVSDIGAVSGAYQAGGRFTEFYRLGGGMQYVKDKNGNRTQVYTNGGFLVGGTVSALNSYNNGQMITAQTGDIFNPANGPLANYLNMGDSGSPLFAYDSLQKKWVLIGVLSSGTNYGNNWVVTTQDFLGQQPQNDFDKTIAYTSGEGVLQWKYDAANGTGTLTQGNTTWDMHGKKGNDI
;
A
#
# COMPACT_ATOMS: atom_id res chain seq x y z
N MET A 1 -10.67 -0.56 33.87
CA MET A 1 -10.35 -1.83 34.55
C MET A 1 -9.01 -2.33 34.06
N ASN A 2 -8.01 -2.37 34.95
CA ASN A 2 -6.62 -2.73 34.67
C ASN A 2 -6.53 -4.20 34.21
N LYS A 3 -6.04 -4.46 32.99
CA LYS A 3 -5.65 -5.81 32.58
C LYS A 3 -4.19 -6.00 32.98
N ILE A 4 -3.97 -6.79 34.03
CA ILE A 4 -2.63 -7.14 34.52
C ILE A 4 -2.01 -8.12 33.52
N TYR A 5 -0.86 -7.76 32.96
CA TYR A 5 -0.04 -8.63 32.11
C TYR A 5 1.22 -9.03 32.88
N TYR A 6 1.71 -10.25 32.66
CA TYR A 6 3.00 -10.71 33.21
C TYR A 6 4.04 -10.79 32.10
N LEU A 7 5.28 -10.36 32.36
CA LEU A 7 6.39 -10.49 31.41
C LEU A 7 7.03 -11.88 31.56
N LYS A 8 7.02 -12.69 30.50
CA LYS A 8 7.74 -13.98 30.46
C LYS A 8 8.86 -13.94 29.45
N TYR A 9 9.99 -14.56 29.80
CA TYR A 9 11.12 -14.70 28.90
C TYR A 9 10.82 -15.76 27.83
N CYS A 10 10.90 -15.36 26.57
CA CYS A 10 10.72 -16.23 25.42
C CYS A 10 12.07 -16.68 24.88
N HIS A 11 12.35 -17.99 24.93
CA HIS A 11 13.60 -18.56 24.43
C HIS A 11 13.74 -18.52 22.90
N ILE A 12 12.62 -18.36 22.17
CA ILE A 12 12.61 -18.26 20.70
C ILE A 12 13.02 -16.86 20.26
N THR A 13 12.49 -15.83 20.92
CA THR A 13 12.73 -14.42 20.56
C THR A 13 13.83 -13.77 21.40
N LYS A 14 14.44 -14.51 22.35
CA LYS A 14 15.44 -14.04 23.31
C LYS A 14 15.10 -12.71 23.98
N SER A 15 13.83 -12.53 24.35
CA SER A 15 13.30 -11.27 24.91
C SER A 15 12.14 -11.54 25.87
N LEU A 16 11.83 -10.54 26.71
CA LEU A 16 10.65 -10.55 27.58
C LEU A 16 9.41 -10.15 26.76
N ILE A 17 8.36 -10.96 26.84
CA ILE A 17 7.08 -10.71 26.18
C ILE A 17 5.95 -10.63 27.20
N ALA A 18 5.01 -9.70 27.00
CA ALA A 18 3.82 -9.57 27.84
C ALA A 18 2.81 -10.68 27.48
N VAL A 19 2.40 -11.46 28.47
CA VAL A 19 1.40 -12.53 28.32
C VAL A 19 0.26 -12.34 29.32
N SER A 20 -0.94 -12.79 28.93
CA SER A 20 -2.11 -12.83 29.81
C SER A 20 -1.91 -13.86 30.94
N GLU A 21 -2.30 -13.51 32.17
CA GLU A 21 -2.21 -14.42 33.33
C GLU A 21 -3.05 -15.70 33.18
N LEU A 22 -4.02 -15.72 32.26
CA LEU A 22 -4.93 -16.86 32.06
C LEU A 22 -4.32 -18.00 31.23
N ALA A 23 -3.12 -17.84 30.66
CA ALA A 23 -2.46 -18.89 29.89
C ALA A 23 -1.75 -19.90 30.81
N ARG A 24 -2.41 -21.02 31.11
CA ARG A 24 -1.77 -22.20 31.75
C ARG A 24 -1.10 -23.11 30.70
N ARG A 25 0.04 -23.68 31.09
CA ARG A 25 0.96 -24.51 30.28
C ARG A 25 0.24 -25.53 29.41
N VAL A 26 0.49 -25.48 28.09
CA VAL A 26 0.30 -26.63 27.19
C VAL A 26 1.68 -27.23 26.93
N THR A 27 1.92 -28.43 27.48
CA THR A 27 3.11 -29.21 27.17
C THR A 27 2.88 -30.00 25.88
N CYS A 28 3.41 -29.51 24.76
CA CYS A 28 3.49 -30.30 23.53
C CYS A 28 4.69 -31.26 23.62
N LYS A 29 4.42 -32.56 23.57
CA LYS A 29 5.44 -33.63 23.56
C LYS A 29 6.23 -33.57 22.24
N SER A 30 7.56 -33.56 22.38
CA SER A 30 8.52 -33.67 21.30
C SER A 30 8.44 -35.05 20.63
N HIS A 31 8.08 -35.11 19.34
CA HIS A 31 8.28 -36.31 18.53
C HIS A 31 9.63 -36.26 17.79
N ARG A 32 10.32 -37.40 17.85
CA ARG A 32 11.71 -37.63 17.44
C ARG A 32 11.92 -37.48 15.93
N ARG A 33 13.13 -37.03 15.60
CA ARG A 33 13.74 -36.91 14.26
C ARG A 33 13.70 -38.25 13.51
N LEU A 34 13.28 -38.21 12.24
CA LEU A 34 13.59 -39.25 11.26
C LEU A 34 14.41 -38.61 10.13
N SER A 35 15.64 -39.07 9.99
CA SER A 35 16.57 -38.68 8.94
C SER A 35 16.11 -39.24 7.61
N ARG A 36 15.81 -38.37 6.64
CA ARG A 36 15.69 -38.75 5.23
C ARG A 36 16.91 -38.21 4.48
N ARG A 37 17.64 -39.14 3.88
CA ARG A 37 18.79 -38.92 3.01
C ARG A 37 18.35 -38.06 1.82
N VAL A 38 19.02 -36.93 1.61
CA VAL A 38 18.88 -36.08 0.42
C VAL A 38 19.84 -36.64 -0.63
N ILE A 39 19.29 -37.07 -1.76
CA ILE A 39 20.06 -37.38 -2.98
C ILE A 39 20.27 -36.04 -3.70
N LEU A 40 21.51 -35.60 -3.83
CA LEU A 40 21.89 -34.50 -4.71
C LEU A 40 21.79 -34.98 -6.16
N THR A 41 20.87 -34.39 -6.92
CA THR A 41 20.93 -34.38 -8.38
C THR A 41 21.21 -32.96 -8.86
N SER A 42 22.47 -32.75 -9.24
CA SER A 42 22.95 -31.56 -9.93
C SER A 42 22.40 -31.50 -11.35
N VAL A 43 21.49 -30.56 -11.60
CA VAL A 43 21.16 -30.10 -12.96
C VAL A 43 21.61 -28.64 -13.05
N ALA A 44 22.82 -28.45 -13.56
CA ALA A 44 23.30 -27.15 -14.00
C ALA A 44 22.67 -26.85 -15.37
N ALA A 45 21.55 -26.11 -15.36
CA ALA A 45 21.03 -25.48 -16.56
C ALA A 45 21.49 -24.02 -16.57
N LEU A 46 22.63 -23.76 -17.21
CA LEU A 46 23.01 -22.41 -17.65
C LEU A 46 22.01 -21.96 -18.71
N SER A 47 21.00 -21.20 -18.28
CA SER A 47 20.17 -20.42 -19.19
C SER A 47 20.74 -19.00 -19.24
N LEU A 48 21.58 -18.73 -20.25
CA LEU A 48 21.84 -17.37 -20.70
C LEU A 48 20.52 -16.81 -21.24
N SER A 49 19.76 -16.16 -20.37
CA SER A 49 18.70 -15.25 -20.78
C SER A 49 19.33 -13.87 -20.99
N SER A 50 19.09 -13.31 -22.17
CA SER A 50 19.46 -11.96 -22.53
C SER A 50 18.95 -10.97 -21.48
N ALA A 51 19.88 -10.24 -20.87
CA ALA A 51 19.57 -9.19 -19.91
C ALA A 51 18.82 -8.06 -20.63
N TRP A 52 17.49 -8.12 -20.63
CA TRP A 52 16.70 -6.92 -20.73
C TRP A 52 17.05 -6.08 -19.50
N PRO A 53 17.26 -4.75 -19.62
CA PRO A 53 17.51 -3.93 -18.46
C PRO A 53 16.28 -4.03 -17.55
N ALA A 54 16.37 -4.88 -16.53
CA ALA A 54 15.43 -4.97 -15.45
C ALA A 54 15.52 -3.62 -14.73
N LEU A 55 14.44 -2.86 -14.82
CA LEU A 55 14.31 -1.57 -14.18
C LEU A 55 13.52 -1.85 -12.88
N SER A 56 13.91 -1.30 -11.73
CA SER A 56 13.01 -1.02 -10.59
C SER A 56 13.47 0.14 -9.65
N ALA A 57 12.71 0.54 -8.62
CA ALA A 57 12.89 1.79 -7.86
C ALA A 57 14.36 2.23 -7.74
N THR A 58 14.70 3.33 -8.40
CA THR A 58 16.06 3.88 -8.48
C THR A 58 16.15 5.17 -7.68
N VAL A 59 17.08 5.23 -6.75
CA VAL A 59 17.34 6.40 -5.88
C VAL A 59 18.80 6.84 -5.95
N SER A 60 19.10 8.02 -5.40
CA SER A 60 20.46 8.56 -5.41
C SER A 60 21.43 7.68 -4.60
N ALA A 61 22.58 7.35 -5.18
CA ALA A 61 23.66 6.66 -4.48
C ALA A 61 24.40 7.57 -3.48
N GLU A 62 24.20 8.89 -3.55
CA GLU A 62 24.90 9.87 -2.72
C GLU A 62 24.27 10.01 -1.33
N ILE A 63 23.01 9.60 -1.17
CA ILE A 63 22.27 9.67 0.10
C ILE A 63 22.39 8.32 0.81
N PRO A 64 22.55 8.29 2.16
CA PRO A 64 22.53 7.03 2.90
C PRO A 64 21.22 6.27 2.64
N TYR A 65 21.32 5.04 2.12
CA TYR A 65 20.17 4.30 1.61
C TYR A 65 19.07 4.05 2.66
N GLN A 66 19.47 3.96 3.94
CA GLN A 66 18.55 3.80 5.06
C GLN A 66 17.52 4.95 5.14
N ILE A 67 17.88 6.16 4.67
CA ILE A 67 16.96 7.31 4.64
C ILE A 67 15.70 7.00 3.82
N PHE A 68 15.85 6.39 2.65
CA PHE A 68 14.70 6.07 1.79
C PHE A 68 13.82 4.94 2.37
N ARG A 69 14.43 4.05 3.16
CA ARG A 69 13.70 2.98 3.87
C ARG A 69 12.95 3.52 5.07
N ASP A 70 13.61 4.35 5.89
CA ASP A 70 13.00 5.00 7.04
C ASP A 70 11.88 5.93 6.60
N PHE A 71 12.05 6.65 5.50
CA PHE A 71 10.99 7.44 4.86
C PHE A 71 9.79 6.56 4.51
N ALA A 72 9.99 5.44 3.81
CA ALA A 72 8.91 4.57 3.34
C ALA A 72 8.15 3.86 4.47
N GLU A 73 8.86 3.51 5.55
CA GLU A 73 8.31 2.79 6.69
C GLU A 73 7.89 3.74 7.84
N ASN A 74 7.94 5.06 7.63
CA ASN A 74 7.69 6.09 8.64
C ASN A 74 8.50 5.92 9.95
N LYS A 75 9.77 5.56 9.82
CA LYS A 75 10.71 5.31 10.92
C LYS A 75 11.75 6.42 11.07
N GLY A 76 12.52 6.34 12.15
CA GLY A 76 13.57 7.31 12.44
C GLY A 76 13.00 8.72 12.53
N GLN A 77 13.58 9.64 11.77
CA GLN A 77 13.12 11.04 11.70
C GLN A 77 11.88 11.26 10.81
N PHE A 78 11.34 10.22 10.18
CA PHE A 78 10.21 10.29 9.25
C PHE A 78 8.89 9.81 9.89
N THR A 79 8.74 10.00 11.20
CA THR A 79 7.46 9.76 11.88
C THR A 79 6.39 10.71 11.34
N PRO A 80 5.12 10.27 11.16
CA PRO A 80 4.08 11.11 10.58
C PRO A 80 3.89 12.41 11.37
N GLY A 81 3.69 13.52 10.65
CA GLY A 81 3.55 14.86 11.23
C GLY A 81 4.86 15.61 11.49
N THR A 82 6.03 14.95 11.36
CA THR A 82 7.33 15.63 11.49
C THR A 82 7.52 16.63 10.35
N THR A 83 8.04 17.82 10.65
CA THR A 83 8.25 18.89 9.66
C THR A 83 9.72 19.27 9.56
N ASN A 84 10.10 19.95 8.47
CA ASN A 84 11.44 20.54 8.28
C ASN A 84 12.60 19.53 8.38
N ILE A 85 12.40 18.32 7.85
CA ILE A 85 13.38 17.23 7.93
C ILE A 85 14.52 17.55 6.98
N SER A 86 15.74 17.70 7.50
CA SER A 86 16.93 17.97 6.68
C SER A 86 17.53 16.66 6.15
N ILE A 87 17.88 16.66 4.86
CA ILE A 87 18.45 15.50 4.16
C ILE A 87 19.90 15.80 3.84
N TYR A 88 20.78 14.88 4.21
CA TYR A 88 22.23 14.99 4.01
C TYR A 88 22.74 13.86 3.12
N ASP A 89 23.79 14.17 2.36
CA ASP A 89 24.55 13.15 1.61
C ASP A 89 25.44 12.32 2.56
N LYS A 90 26.10 11.29 2.02
CA LYS A 90 27.01 10.42 2.77
C LYS A 90 28.25 11.15 3.30
N GLN A 91 28.56 12.34 2.79
CA GLN A 91 29.67 13.18 3.22
C GLN A 91 29.24 14.23 4.28
N GLY A 92 27.94 14.31 4.58
CA GLY A 92 27.38 15.22 5.57
C GLY A 92 26.97 16.59 5.02
N ASN A 93 27.00 16.79 3.69
CA ASN A 93 26.51 18.03 3.09
C ASN A 93 24.99 18.03 2.98
N LEU A 94 24.37 19.19 3.17
CA LEU A 94 22.92 19.33 3.02
C LEU A 94 22.52 19.19 1.54
N VAL A 95 21.63 18.24 1.26
CA VAL A 95 21.03 18.03 -0.07
C VAL A 95 19.76 18.87 -0.22
N GLY A 96 18.95 18.95 0.84
CA GLY A 96 17.70 19.70 0.85
C GLY A 96 16.88 19.44 2.11
N LYS A 97 15.64 19.93 2.12
CA LYS A 97 14.71 19.78 3.23
C LYS A 97 13.35 19.29 2.74
N LEU A 98 12.68 18.51 3.59
CA LEU A 98 11.26 18.21 3.48
C LEU A 98 10.50 19.19 4.37
N ASP A 99 10.20 20.37 3.81
CA ASP A 99 9.66 21.53 4.52
C ASP A 99 8.33 22.06 3.94
N LYS A 100 7.91 21.56 2.78
CA LYS A 100 6.67 21.98 2.12
C LYS A 100 5.40 21.41 2.75
N ALA A 101 5.52 20.32 3.50
CA ALA A 101 4.43 19.64 4.18
C ALA A 101 4.96 18.81 5.36
N PRO A 102 4.15 18.53 6.39
CA PRO A 102 4.48 17.51 7.40
C PRO A 102 4.61 16.14 6.76
N MET A 103 5.41 15.26 7.35
CA MET A 103 5.57 13.88 6.89
C MET A 103 4.21 13.16 6.84
N ALA A 104 3.92 12.52 5.71
CA ALA A 104 2.70 11.73 5.52
C ALA A 104 2.69 10.47 6.38
N ASP A 105 1.50 9.98 6.71
CA ASP A 105 1.30 8.63 7.23
C ASP A 105 1.06 7.66 6.05
N PHE A 106 1.97 6.71 5.88
CA PHE A 106 1.94 5.73 4.79
C PHE A 106 1.35 4.38 5.20
N SER A 107 0.83 4.26 6.42
CA SER A 107 0.33 2.98 6.96
C SER A 107 -0.83 2.39 6.17
N SER A 108 -1.53 3.19 5.35
CA SER A 108 -2.56 2.73 4.42
C SER A 108 -2.03 1.87 3.27
N ALA A 109 -0.74 1.93 2.96
CA ALA A 109 -0.12 1.07 1.95
C ALA A 109 0.26 -0.29 2.55
N THR A 110 0.25 -1.35 1.74
CA THR A 110 0.55 -2.70 2.24
C THR A 110 2.01 -2.84 2.67
N ILE A 111 2.24 -3.33 3.89
CA ILE A 111 3.60 -3.65 4.36
C ILE A 111 4.13 -4.95 3.75
N THR A 112 3.23 -5.87 3.38
CA THR A 112 3.50 -7.08 2.61
C THR A 112 2.28 -7.47 1.77
N THR A 113 2.51 -8.12 0.63
CA THR A 113 1.44 -8.52 -0.30
C THR A 113 1.54 -10.01 -0.67
N GLY A 114 1.95 -10.86 0.27
CA GLY A 114 2.14 -12.30 0.02
C GLY A 114 3.28 -12.56 -0.96
N SER A 115 2.97 -13.13 -2.12
CA SER A 115 3.91 -13.37 -3.24
C SER A 115 4.24 -12.10 -4.03
N LEU A 116 3.44 -11.05 -3.89
CA LEU A 116 3.64 -9.76 -4.54
C LEU A 116 4.54 -8.83 -3.71
N PRO A 117 5.24 -7.88 -4.35
CA PRO A 117 5.98 -6.82 -3.67
C PRO A 117 5.15 -6.05 -2.62
N PRO A 118 5.79 -5.52 -1.57
CA PRO A 118 5.11 -4.64 -0.63
C PRO A 118 4.76 -3.30 -1.29
N GLY A 119 3.70 -2.65 -0.84
CA GLY A 119 3.24 -1.36 -1.36
C GLY A 119 2.38 -1.43 -2.63
N ASP A 120 2.11 -2.62 -3.16
CA ASP A 120 1.30 -2.81 -4.37
C ASP A 120 -0.17 -2.37 -4.23
N HIS A 121 -0.69 -2.34 -3.00
CA HIS A 121 -2.08 -1.99 -2.73
C HIS A 121 -2.15 -0.91 -1.66
N THR A 122 -3.14 -0.02 -1.78
CA THR A 122 -3.39 1.05 -0.81
C THR A 122 -4.84 1.03 -0.35
N LEU A 123 -5.06 0.97 0.96
CA LEU A 123 -6.37 1.05 1.59
C LEU A 123 -6.94 2.47 1.43
N TYR A 124 -8.14 2.59 0.88
CA TYR A 124 -8.84 3.89 0.69
C TYR A 124 -10.23 3.92 1.33
N SER A 125 -10.74 2.76 1.70
CA SER A 125 -11.95 2.58 2.52
C SER A 125 -11.67 1.42 3.49
N PRO A 126 -12.33 1.32 4.66
CA PRO A 126 -12.01 0.32 5.68
C PRO A 126 -11.96 -1.14 5.20
N GLN A 127 -12.62 -1.46 4.09
CA GLN A 127 -12.63 -2.81 3.50
C GLN A 127 -12.08 -2.88 2.07
N TYR A 128 -11.58 -1.78 1.51
CA TYR A 128 -11.25 -1.72 0.09
C TYR A 128 -9.89 -1.10 -0.18
N VAL A 129 -9.17 -1.75 -1.10
CA VAL A 129 -7.85 -1.34 -1.55
C VAL A 129 -7.86 -1.02 -3.03
N VAL A 130 -6.96 -0.13 -3.46
CA VAL A 130 -6.74 0.22 -4.87
C VAL A 130 -5.34 -0.21 -5.30
N THR A 131 -5.22 -0.63 -6.57
CA THR A 131 -3.96 -1.00 -7.23
C THR A 131 -4.09 -0.84 -8.74
N ALA A 132 -3.00 -1.02 -9.50
CA ALA A 132 -3.06 -1.06 -10.96
C ALA A 132 -3.74 -2.36 -11.43
N LYS A 133 -4.48 -2.30 -12.54
CA LYS A 133 -5.32 -3.42 -13.00
C LYS A 133 -4.48 -4.67 -13.31
N HIS A 134 -3.32 -4.47 -13.94
CA HIS A 134 -2.41 -5.56 -14.32
C HIS A 134 -1.72 -6.26 -13.13
N VAL A 135 -1.74 -5.67 -11.92
CA VAL A 135 -1.14 -6.27 -10.72
C VAL A 135 -1.97 -7.47 -10.27
N SER A 136 -1.42 -8.67 -10.33
CA SER A 136 -2.11 -9.91 -9.96
C SER A 136 -1.11 -10.96 -9.48
N GLY A 137 -1.58 -11.95 -8.72
CA GLY A 137 -0.74 -13.06 -8.24
C GLY A 137 -0.75 -13.29 -6.73
N SER A 138 -1.48 -12.48 -5.96
CA SER A 138 -1.70 -12.68 -4.53
C SER A 138 -3.10 -12.23 -4.12
N ASP A 139 -3.74 -13.01 -3.24
CA ASP A 139 -5.00 -12.66 -2.57
C ASP A 139 -4.80 -12.23 -1.12
N THR A 140 -3.57 -12.28 -0.61
CA THR A 140 -3.24 -11.93 0.77
C THR A 140 -2.38 -10.69 0.82
N MET A 141 -2.71 -9.79 1.75
CA MET A 141 -1.94 -8.58 2.00
C MET A 141 -2.00 -8.19 3.47
N SER A 142 -1.07 -7.38 3.95
CA SER A 142 -0.99 -7.01 5.37
C SER A 142 -0.81 -5.52 5.57
N PHE A 143 -1.32 -5.02 6.70
CA PHE A 143 -1.25 -3.61 7.11
C PHE A 143 -0.61 -3.47 8.49
N GLY A 144 0.16 -2.40 8.68
CA GLY A 144 0.96 -2.17 9.89
C GLY A 144 2.13 -3.17 10.01
N TYR A 145 1.85 -4.38 10.50
CA TYR A 145 2.85 -5.46 10.59
C TYR A 145 2.54 -6.61 9.63
N ALA A 146 3.58 -7.26 9.11
CA ALA A 146 3.47 -8.36 8.15
C ALA A 146 2.61 -9.57 8.59
N LYS A 147 2.32 -9.69 9.90
CA LYS A 147 1.49 -10.75 10.48
C LYS A 147 -0.01 -10.44 10.43
N ASN A 148 -0.40 -9.18 10.24
CA ASN A 148 -1.79 -8.72 10.25
C ASN A 148 -2.37 -8.84 8.84
N THR A 149 -2.70 -10.06 8.45
CA THR A 149 -3.06 -10.38 7.07
C THR A 149 -4.58 -10.31 6.81
N TYR A 150 -4.92 -9.85 5.61
CA TYR A 150 -6.26 -9.73 5.06
C TYR A 150 -6.32 -10.46 3.72
N THR A 151 -7.50 -10.99 3.40
CA THR A 151 -7.74 -11.75 2.16
C THR A 151 -8.67 -10.97 1.25
N ALA A 152 -8.31 -10.82 -0.02
CA ALA A 152 -9.19 -10.25 -1.04
C ALA A 152 -10.28 -11.27 -1.44
N VAL A 153 -11.52 -10.81 -1.53
CA VAL A 153 -12.71 -11.63 -1.84
C VAL A 153 -13.47 -11.14 -3.07
N GLY A 154 -13.20 -9.93 -3.54
CA GLY A 154 -13.85 -9.37 -4.74
C GLY A 154 -12.92 -8.39 -5.45
N THR A 155 -13.11 -8.22 -6.75
CA THR A 155 -12.31 -7.29 -7.57
C THR A 155 -13.23 -6.53 -8.53
N ASN A 156 -13.09 -5.21 -8.58
CA ASN A 156 -13.74 -4.36 -9.56
C ASN A 156 -12.67 -3.74 -10.47
N ASN A 157 -12.67 -4.12 -11.74
CA ASN A 157 -11.71 -3.64 -12.74
C ASN A 157 -12.28 -2.43 -13.48
N ASN A 158 -11.48 -1.36 -13.63
CA ASN A 158 -11.86 -0.30 -14.54
C ASN A 158 -11.79 -0.81 -15.99
N SER A 159 -12.83 -0.52 -16.78
CA SER A 159 -12.95 -0.98 -18.16
C SER A 159 -11.97 -0.28 -19.11
N GLY A 160 -11.71 1.01 -18.91
CA GLY A 160 -10.88 1.83 -19.80
C GLY A 160 -9.47 2.13 -19.28
N LEU A 161 -9.25 2.04 -17.97
CA LEU A 161 -7.99 2.41 -17.32
C LEU A 161 -7.29 1.22 -16.66
N ASP A 162 -5.98 1.35 -16.46
CA ASP A 162 -5.15 0.36 -15.75
C ASP A 162 -5.21 0.53 -14.23
N ILE A 163 -6.42 0.51 -13.69
CA ILE A 163 -6.69 0.62 -12.25
C ILE A 163 -7.82 -0.32 -11.85
N LYS A 164 -7.76 -0.84 -10.63
CA LYS A 164 -8.82 -1.67 -10.05
C LYS A 164 -8.90 -1.48 -8.55
N THR A 165 -10.05 -1.86 -8.00
CA THR A 165 -10.27 -1.96 -6.56
C THR A 165 -10.50 -3.42 -6.15
N ARG A 166 -10.13 -3.76 -4.91
CA ARG A 166 -10.37 -5.08 -4.34
C ARG A 166 -11.05 -4.95 -2.98
N ARG A 167 -12.05 -5.81 -2.75
CA ARG A 167 -12.78 -5.96 -1.49
C ARG A 167 -12.05 -6.97 -0.60
N LEU A 168 -11.86 -6.64 0.67
CA LEU A 168 -11.25 -7.50 1.67
C LEU A 168 -12.33 -8.29 2.46
N SER A 169 -11.96 -9.46 2.97
CA SER A 169 -12.86 -10.31 3.75
C SER A 169 -13.27 -9.72 5.10
N LYS A 170 -12.51 -8.75 5.61
CA LYS A 170 -12.73 -8.07 6.89
C LYS A 170 -12.35 -6.59 6.80
N LEU A 171 -12.94 -5.80 7.69
CA LEU A 171 -12.52 -4.41 7.92
C LEU A 171 -11.10 -4.39 8.48
N VAL A 172 -10.24 -3.55 7.92
CA VAL A 172 -8.89 -3.32 8.41
C VAL A 172 -8.94 -2.49 9.69
N THR A 173 -8.18 -2.89 10.70
CA THR A 173 -8.25 -2.28 12.05
C THR A 173 -6.95 -1.64 12.53
N GLU A 174 -5.81 -2.00 11.94
CA GLU A 174 -4.51 -1.52 12.40
C GLU A 174 -4.11 -0.16 11.84
N VAL A 175 -4.72 0.26 10.74
CA VAL A 175 -4.35 1.48 10.00
C VAL A 175 -5.61 2.19 9.52
N ALA A 176 -5.51 3.51 9.33
CA ALA A 176 -6.57 4.29 8.71
C ALA A 176 -6.48 4.20 7.17
N PRO A 177 -7.62 4.20 6.45
CA PRO A 177 -7.60 4.34 4.99
C PRO A 177 -7.05 5.71 4.56
N ALA A 178 -6.37 5.76 3.42
CA ALA A 178 -5.96 7.00 2.80
C ALA A 178 -7.18 7.78 2.29
N GLU A 179 -7.16 9.10 2.49
CA GLU A 179 -8.12 9.98 1.85
C GLU A 179 -7.82 10.12 0.36
N VAL A 180 -8.81 9.89 -0.50
CA VAL A 180 -8.67 10.06 -1.95
C VAL A 180 -8.94 11.51 -2.31
N SER A 181 -8.11 12.07 -3.21
CA SER A 181 -8.28 13.43 -3.72
C SER A 181 -9.70 13.71 -4.22
N ASP A 182 -10.26 14.86 -3.84
CA ASP A 182 -11.56 15.36 -4.31
C ASP A 182 -11.49 15.91 -5.74
N ILE A 183 -10.29 16.18 -6.25
CA ILE A 183 -10.08 16.71 -7.61
C ILE A 183 -10.34 15.64 -8.68
N GLY A 184 -9.83 14.43 -8.48
CA GLY A 184 -9.89 13.37 -9.49
C GLY A 184 -9.18 13.74 -10.80
N ALA A 185 -9.75 13.33 -11.93
CA ALA A 185 -9.15 13.39 -13.26
C ALA A 185 -9.35 14.76 -13.94
N VAL A 186 -8.74 15.82 -13.38
CA VAL A 186 -8.75 17.17 -13.96
C VAL A 186 -7.40 17.47 -14.61
N SER A 187 -7.43 17.80 -15.91
CA SER A 187 -6.23 18.14 -16.68
C SER A 187 -5.47 19.31 -16.07
N GLY A 188 -4.19 19.09 -15.75
CA GLY A 188 -3.27 20.10 -15.22
C GLY A 188 -3.38 20.36 -13.72
N ALA A 189 -4.30 19.71 -13.00
CA ALA A 189 -4.53 20.01 -11.59
C ALA A 189 -3.34 19.68 -10.66
N TYR A 190 -2.46 18.77 -11.10
CA TYR A 190 -1.30 18.30 -10.33
C TYR A 190 0.02 18.94 -10.78
N GLN A 191 -0.03 20.00 -11.59
CA GLN A 191 1.15 20.72 -12.07
C GLN A 191 1.79 21.59 -10.99
N ALA A 192 3.04 21.98 -11.24
CA ALA A 192 3.81 22.83 -10.33
C ALA A 192 3.14 24.20 -10.14
N GLY A 193 3.25 24.75 -8.93
CA GLY A 193 2.62 26.04 -8.58
C GLY A 193 1.10 25.99 -8.45
N GLY A 194 0.50 24.79 -8.48
CA GLY A 194 -0.93 24.57 -8.28
C GLY A 194 -1.32 24.35 -6.81
N ARG A 195 -2.47 23.68 -6.62
CA ARG A 195 -3.06 23.33 -5.31
C ARG A 195 -2.17 22.40 -4.47
N PHE A 196 -1.42 21.53 -5.13
CA PHE A 196 -0.58 20.52 -4.48
C PHE A 196 0.87 20.99 -4.40
N THR A 197 1.43 21.01 -3.19
CA THR A 197 2.76 21.60 -2.95
C THR A 197 3.87 20.58 -2.81
N GLU A 198 3.54 19.32 -2.51
CA GLU A 198 4.52 18.25 -2.33
C GLU A 198 3.94 16.90 -2.76
N PHE A 199 4.79 16.02 -3.33
CA PHE A 199 4.38 14.73 -3.87
C PHE A 199 5.29 13.61 -3.37
N TYR A 200 4.70 12.68 -2.62
CA TYR A 200 5.40 11.56 -2.00
C TYR A 200 4.93 10.22 -2.56
N ARG A 201 5.85 9.27 -2.63
CA ARG A 201 5.60 7.90 -3.07
C ARG A 201 6.30 6.90 -2.17
N LEU A 202 5.84 5.66 -2.23
CA LEU A 202 6.54 4.50 -1.70
C LEU A 202 6.22 3.27 -2.54
N GLY A 203 6.97 2.18 -2.39
CA GLY A 203 6.74 0.94 -3.12
C GLY A 203 7.90 -0.03 -2.96
N GLY A 204 7.66 -1.29 -3.32
CA GLY A 204 8.52 -2.42 -3.00
C GLY A 204 9.11 -3.13 -4.20
N GLY A 205 9.22 -2.47 -5.35
CA GLY A 205 9.83 -3.05 -6.55
C GLY A 205 11.26 -3.56 -6.32
N MET A 206 11.89 -4.12 -7.35
CA MET A 206 13.35 -4.26 -7.33
C MET A 206 14.04 -2.92 -6.99
N GLN A 207 15.29 -2.95 -6.55
CA GLN A 207 15.86 -1.76 -5.93
C GLN A 207 17.21 -1.44 -6.55
N TYR A 208 17.44 -0.17 -6.88
CA TYR A 208 18.68 0.31 -7.47
C TYR A 208 19.12 1.63 -6.84
N VAL A 209 20.43 1.85 -6.84
CA VAL A 209 21.02 3.16 -6.63
C VAL A 209 21.66 3.64 -7.93
N LYS A 210 21.60 4.95 -8.19
CA LYS A 210 22.24 5.60 -9.32
C LYS A 210 23.17 6.70 -8.82
N ASP A 211 24.43 6.68 -9.24
CA ASP A 211 25.39 7.74 -8.93
C ASP A 211 25.26 8.93 -9.89
N LYS A 212 25.94 10.04 -9.58
CA LYS A 212 25.93 11.26 -10.42
C LYS A 212 26.47 11.06 -11.83
N ASN A 213 27.27 10.02 -12.07
CA ASN A 213 27.77 9.66 -13.41
C ASN A 213 26.77 8.82 -14.20
N GLY A 214 25.65 8.46 -13.58
CA GLY A 214 24.59 7.65 -14.17
C GLY A 214 24.80 6.15 -14.03
N ASN A 215 25.84 5.70 -13.32
CA ASN A 215 26.05 4.27 -13.08
C ASN A 215 24.96 3.76 -12.15
N ARG A 216 24.28 2.69 -12.58
CA ARG A 216 23.20 2.06 -11.82
C ARG A 216 23.68 0.75 -11.21
N THR A 217 23.46 0.58 -9.91
CA THR A 217 23.83 -0.63 -9.17
C THR A 217 22.60 -1.20 -8.47
N GLN A 218 22.38 -2.51 -8.61
CA GLN A 218 21.27 -3.19 -7.96
C GLN A 218 21.55 -3.37 -6.46
N VAL A 219 20.53 -3.11 -5.64
CA VAL A 219 20.57 -3.30 -4.19
C VAL A 219 20.16 -4.73 -3.85
N TYR A 220 20.90 -5.36 -2.94
CA TYR A 220 20.53 -6.67 -2.41
C TYR A 220 19.40 -6.53 -1.39
N THR A 221 18.24 -7.15 -1.66
CA THR A 221 17.02 -6.92 -0.89
C THR A 221 16.66 -8.01 0.11
N ASN A 222 17.30 -9.18 0.06
CA ASN A 222 17.06 -10.34 0.95
C ASN A 222 15.56 -10.64 1.22
N GLY A 223 14.72 -10.57 0.20
CA GLY A 223 13.27 -10.81 0.30
C GLY A 223 12.38 -9.61 -0.04
N GLY A 224 12.95 -8.43 -0.27
CA GLY A 224 12.19 -7.23 -0.66
C GLY A 224 11.81 -6.36 0.54
N PHE A 225 11.75 -5.05 0.33
CA PHE A 225 11.37 -4.06 1.33
C PHE A 225 10.86 -2.79 0.63
N LEU A 226 10.20 -1.92 1.39
CA LEU A 226 9.70 -0.64 0.90
C LEU A 226 10.83 0.39 0.76
N VAL A 227 10.74 1.19 -0.29
CA VAL A 227 11.55 2.39 -0.55
C VAL A 227 10.61 3.51 -0.99
N GLY A 228 10.89 4.72 -0.55
CA GLY A 228 10.05 5.87 -0.83
C GLY A 228 10.86 7.15 -0.93
N GLY A 229 10.15 8.21 -1.31
CA GLY A 229 10.73 9.53 -1.43
C GLY A 229 9.82 10.48 -2.20
N THR A 230 10.45 11.45 -2.83
CA THR A 230 9.80 12.57 -3.51
C THR A 230 9.72 12.35 -5.03
N VAL A 231 8.73 12.96 -5.65
CA VAL A 231 8.65 13.13 -7.12
C VAL A 231 8.30 14.58 -7.45
N SER A 232 8.55 14.99 -8.69
CA SER A 232 8.14 16.31 -9.16
C SER A 232 6.63 16.42 -9.32
N ALA A 233 6.16 17.65 -9.50
CA ALA A 233 4.79 17.91 -9.93
C ALA A 233 4.51 17.25 -11.29
N LEU A 234 3.24 16.97 -11.55
CA LEU A 234 2.84 16.07 -12.63
C LEU A 234 2.06 16.78 -13.73
N ASN A 235 2.34 16.40 -14.97
CA ASN A 235 1.54 16.78 -16.12
C ASN A 235 0.44 15.75 -16.35
N SER A 236 -0.72 16.22 -16.80
CA SER A 236 -1.84 15.34 -17.16
C SER A 236 -1.79 14.96 -18.64
N TYR A 237 -2.26 13.76 -18.94
CA TYR A 237 -2.57 13.31 -20.29
C TYR A 237 -3.79 12.39 -20.26
N ASN A 238 -4.22 11.88 -21.43
CA ASN A 238 -5.43 11.06 -21.55
C ASN A 238 -6.66 11.73 -20.88
N ASN A 239 -6.92 12.99 -21.24
CA ASN A 239 -8.02 13.79 -20.68
C ASN A 239 -8.01 13.90 -19.14
N GLY A 240 -6.82 14.00 -18.52
CA GLY A 240 -6.70 14.11 -17.07
C GLY A 240 -6.72 12.79 -16.31
N GLN A 241 -6.99 11.67 -16.99
CA GLN A 241 -7.12 10.35 -16.35
C GLN A 241 -5.78 9.73 -15.97
N MET A 242 -4.70 10.19 -16.58
CA MET A 242 -3.34 9.79 -16.25
C MET A 242 -2.45 11.01 -16.01
N ILE A 243 -1.47 10.83 -15.15
CA ILE A 243 -0.48 11.85 -14.79
C ILE A 243 0.93 11.29 -14.94
N THR A 244 1.86 12.15 -15.33
CA THR A 244 3.24 11.78 -15.62
C THR A 244 4.23 12.80 -15.08
N ALA A 245 5.40 12.33 -14.68
CA ALA A 245 6.52 13.15 -14.22
C ALA A 245 7.85 12.57 -14.71
N GLN A 246 8.80 13.45 -15.03
CA GLN A 246 10.13 13.09 -15.52
C GLN A 246 11.05 12.70 -14.35
N THR A 247 10.70 11.60 -13.71
CA THR A 247 11.36 11.06 -12.51
C THR A 247 12.70 10.35 -12.79
N GLY A 248 13.01 10.03 -14.04
CA GLY A 248 14.24 9.31 -14.42
C GLY A 248 15.52 10.10 -14.18
N ASP A 249 15.41 11.43 -14.11
CA ASP A 249 16.49 12.30 -13.65
C ASP A 249 16.42 12.52 -12.12
N ILE A 250 16.99 11.56 -11.40
CA ILE A 250 17.06 11.54 -9.93
C ILE A 250 17.83 12.74 -9.35
N PHE A 251 18.67 13.40 -10.14
CA PHE A 251 19.48 14.53 -9.68
C PHE A 251 18.86 15.89 -10.04
N ASN A 252 17.74 15.91 -10.77
CA ASN A 252 16.98 17.12 -11.01
C ASN A 252 16.30 17.60 -9.70
N PRO A 253 16.62 18.81 -9.20
CA PRO A 253 16.02 19.33 -7.96
C PRO A 253 14.49 19.43 -7.99
N ALA A 254 13.87 19.49 -9.17
CA ALA A 254 12.41 19.48 -9.30
C ALA A 254 11.77 18.21 -8.74
N ASN A 255 12.49 17.08 -8.72
CA ASN A 255 12.02 15.81 -8.15
C ASN A 255 12.16 15.76 -6.61
N GLY A 256 12.69 16.82 -5.97
CA GLY A 256 12.90 16.91 -4.53
C GLY A 256 14.16 16.17 -4.04
N PRO A 257 14.50 16.34 -2.74
CA PRO A 257 15.77 15.86 -2.19
C PRO A 257 15.86 14.33 -2.07
N LEU A 258 14.73 13.62 -2.13
CA LEU A 258 14.66 12.16 -2.11
C LEU A 258 14.04 11.62 -3.40
N ALA A 259 14.46 12.16 -4.55
CA ALA A 259 13.93 11.79 -5.85
C ALA A 259 13.91 10.26 -6.07
N ASN A 260 12.81 9.77 -6.64
CA ASN A 260 12.58 8.36 -6.93
C ASN A 260 12.13 8.17 -8.38
N TYR A 261 12.78 7.26 -9.09
CA TYR A 261 12.33 6.71 -10.38
C TYR A 261 11.78 5.32 -10.10
N LEU A 262 10.60 5.01 -10.63
CA LEU A 262 9.85 3.79 -10.34
C LEU A 262 10.00 2.80 -11.45
N ASN A 263 10.13 1.53 -11.12
CA ASN A 263 10.26 0.56 -12.17
C ASN A 263 9.64 -0.81 -11.78
N MET A 264 9.96 -1.91 -12.47
CA MET A 264 9.22 -3.18 -12.38
C MET A 264 9.02 -3.65 -10.94
N GLY A 265 7.78 -3.97 -10.58
CA GLY A 265 7.37 -4.32 -9.22
C GLY A 265 6.95 -3.14 -8.35
N ASP A 266 7.07 -1.88 -8.80
CA ASP A 266 6.40 -0.74 -8.17
C ASP A 266 4.97 -0.53 -8.72
N SER A 267 4.50 -1.36 -9.65
CA SER A 267 3.17 -1.25 -10.23
C SER A 267 2.09 -1.29 -9.15
N GLY A 268 1.10 -0.40 -9.25
CA GLY A 268 0.04 -0.25 -8.25
C GLY A 268 0.44 0.56 -7.01
N SER A 269 1.73 0.89 -6.85
CA SER A 269 2.20 1.66 -5.71
C SER A 269 1.63 3.07 -5.67
N PRO A 270 1.37 3.62 -4.46
CA PRO A 270 0.65 4.87 -4.32
C PRO A 270 1.51 6.09 -4.64
N LEU A 271 0.82 7.11 -5.15
CA LEU A 271 1.30 8.48 -5.21
C LEU A 271 0.39 9.37 -4.35
N PHE A 272 0.99 10.00 -3.35
CA PHE A 272 0.33 10.95 -2.46
C PHE A 272 0.74 12.38 -2.80
N ALA A 273 -0.19 13.31 -2.61
CA ALA A 273 0.09 14.74 -2.72
C ALA A 273 -0.44 15.49 -1.50
N TYR A 274 0.30 16.51 -1.07
CA TYR A 274 -0.16 17.40 -0.03
C TYR A 274 -1.05 18.48 -0.63
N ASP A 275 -2.34 18.44 -0.28
CA ASP A 275 -3.30 19.46 -0.66
C ASP A 275 -3.14 20.69 0.24
N SER A 276 -2.62 21.78 -0.30
CA SER A 276 -2.34 22.99 0.49
C SER A 276 -3.61 23.74 0.92
N LEU A 277 -4.73 23.54 0.24
CA LEU A 277 -6.01 24.17 0.58
C LEU A 277 -6.72 23.40 1.69
N GLN A 278 -6.73 22.07 1.61
CA GLN A 278 -7.31 21.20 2.64
C GLN A 278 -6.34 20.87 3.79
N LYS A 279 -5.06 21.22 3.63
CA LYS A 279 -3.97 21.02 4.59
C LYS A 279 -3.78 19.57 5.02
N LYS A 280 -3.95 18.63 4.09
CA LYS A 280 -3.83 17.19 4.33
C LYS A 280 -3.23 16.45 3.15
N TRP A 281 -2.72 15.25 3.42
CA TRP A 281 -2.26 14.34 2.38
C TRP A 281 -3.44 13.60 1.75
N VAL A 282 -3.43 13.49 0.43
CA VAL A 282 -4.43 12.74 -0.33
C VAL A 282 -3.77 11.79 -1.32
N LEU A 283 -4.37 10.62 -1.54
CA LEU A 283 -4.01 9.70 -2.60
C LEU A 283 -4.50 10.26 -3.94
N ILE A 284 -3.57 10.42 -4.89
CA ILE A 284 -3.87 11.01 -6.21
C ILE A 284 -3.68 10.02 -7.36
N GLY A 285 -2.96 8.91 -7.16
CA GLY A 285 -2.78 7.93 -8.20
C GLY A 285 -2.10 6.65 -7.75
N VAL A 286 -2.13 5.66 -8.65
CA VAL A 286 -1.37 4.41 -8.53
C VAL A 286 -0.49 4.22 -9.75
N LEU A 287 0.74 3.73 -9.56
CA LEU A 287 1.69 3.57 -10.67
C LEU A 287 1.16 2.56 -11.68
N SER A 288 1.15 2.93 -12.95
CA SER A 288 0.77 2.01 -14.04
C SER A 288 1.97 1.62 -14.89
N SER A 289 2.77 2.58 -15.32
CA SER A 289 3.89 2.31 -16.23
C SER A 289 5.07 3.26 -16.02
N GLY A 290 6.20 2.92 -16.65
CA GLY A 290 7.41 3.75 -16.68
C GLY A 290 8.01 3.79 -18.07
N THR A 291 8.80 4.82 -18.32
CA THR A 291 9.63 5.02 -19.51
C THR A 291 11.04 5.38 -19.05
N ASN A 292 12.03 5.38 -19.95
CA ASN A 292 13.40 5.77 -19.59
C ASN A 292 13.52 7.17 -18.94
N TYR A 293 12.54 8.05 -19.13
CA TYR A 293 12.56 9.42 -18.64
C TYR A 293 11.70 9.67 -17.40
N GLY A 294 10.70 8.83 -17.15
CA GLY A 294 9.67 9.16 -16.18
C GLY A 294 8.65 8.07 -15.94
N ASN A 295 7.72 8.35 -15.03
CA ASN A 295 6.69 7.43 -14.60
C ASN A 295 5.29 7.96 -14.87
N ASN A 296 4.34 7.04 -14.99
CA ASN A 296 2.95 7.32 -15.30
C ASN A 296 2.03 6.65 -14.28
N TRP A 297 1.15 7.44 -13.67
CA TRP A 297 0.15 6.97 -12.73
C TRP A 297 -1.25 7.11 -13.33
N VAL A 298 -2.13 6.15 -13.02
CA VAL A 298 -3.56 6.34 -13.23
C VAL A 298 -4.08 7.16 -12.05
N VAL A 299 -4.83 8.22 -12.35
CA VAL A 299 -5.40 9.10 -11.32
C VAL A 299 -6.49 8.34 -10.55
N THR A 300 -6.40 8.35 -9.22
CA THR A 300 -7.47 7.80 -8.36
C THR A 300 -8.61 8.80 -8.25
N THR A 301 -9.80 8.42 -8.71
CA THR A 301 -11.01 9.25 -8.61
C THR A 301 -11.98 8.67 -7.60
N GLN A 302 -12.65 9.54 -6.84
CA GLN A 302 -13.69 9.11 -5.89
C GLN A 302 -14.88 8.43 -6.60
N ASP A 303 -15.17 8.81 -7.84
CA ASP A 303 -16.20 8.17 -8.68
C ASP A 303 -15.90 6.67 -8.85
N PHE A 304 -14.76 6.31 -9.45
CA PHE A 304 -14.45 4.89 -9.68
C PHE A 304 -14.19 4.13 -8.37
N LEU A 305 -13.47 4.72 -7.42
CA LEU A 305 -13.19 4.06 -6.13
C LEU A 305 -14.46 3.88 -5.29
N GLY A 306 -15.47 4.74 -5.43
CA GLY A 306 -16.75 4.64 -4.74
C GLY A 306 -17.68 3.56 -5.29
N GLN A 307 -17.50 3.14 -6.55
CA GLN A 307 -18.40 2.18 -7.20
C GLN A 307 -18.46 0.82 -6.50
N GLN A 308 -17.31 0.20 -6.21
CA GLN A 308 -17.30 -1.14 -5.61
C GLN A 308 -17.90 -1.14 -4.19
N PRO A 309 -17.50 -0.23 -3.28
CA PRO A 309 -18.18 -0.10 -2.00
C PRO A 309 -19.69 0.11 -2.15
N GLN A 310 -20.12 1.04 -3.02
CA GLN A 310 -21.54 1.33 -3.20
C GLN A 310 -22.34 0.12 -3.69
N ASN A 311 -21.78 -0.66 -4.61
CA ASN A 311 -22.43 -1.85 -5.16
C ASN A 311 -22.51 -3.01 -4.15
N ASP A 312 -21.66 -3.03 -3.13
CA ASP A 312 -21.64 -4.06 -2.09
C ASP A 312 -22.57 -3.73 -0.91
N PHE A 313 -23.22 -2.56 -0.90
CA PHE A 313 -24.23 -2.20 0.10
C PHE A 313 -25.65 -2.50 -0.41
N ASP A 314 -26.41 -3.25 0.40
CA ASP A 314 -27.87 -3.32 0.27
C ASP A 314 -28.52 -1.95 0.55
N LYS A 315 -29.81 -1.83 0.23
CA LYS A 315 -30.59 -0.61 0.51
C LYS A 315 -30.49 -0.23 1.99
N THR A 316 -30.35 1.07 2.27
CA THR A 316 -30.33 1.59 3.63
C THR A 316 -31.60 1.21 4.40
N ILE A 317 -31.41 0.58 5.56
CA ILE A 317 -32.49 0.25 6.49
C ILE A 317 -32.71 1.45 7.41
N ALA A 318 -33.86 2.09 7.29
CA ALA A 318 -34.25 3.21 8.13
C ALA A 318 -35.22 2.72 9.21
N TYR A 319 -34.80 2.80 10.48
CA TYR A 319 -35.65 2.44 11.61
C TYR A 319 -36.71 3.51 11.86
N THR A 320 -37.98 3.12 11.87
CA THR A 320 -39.10 4.01 12.22
C THR A 320 -39.50 3.81 13.68
N SER A 321 -39.38 4.87 14.49
CA SER A 321 -39.82 4.83 15.87
C SER A 321 -41.35 4.63 15.94
N GLY A 322 -41.79 3.73 16.83
CA GLY A 322 -43.22 3.41 16.99
C GLY A 322 -43.70 2.22 16.16
N GLU A 323 -42.93 1.76 15.16
CA GLU A 323 -43.30 0.59 14.32
C GLU A 323 -42.80 -0.76 14.88
N GLY A 324 -42.31 -0.78 16.12
CA GLY A 324 -41.79 -1.97 16.78
C GLY A 324 -40.33 -2.28 16.39
N VAL A 325 -39.92 -3.54 16.61
CA VAL A 325 -38.54 -4.01 16.41
C VAL A 325 -38.36 -4.60 15.00
N LEU A 326 -37.22 -4.33 14.36
CA LEU A 326 -36.80 -4.98 13.11
C LEU A 326 -36.61 -6.49 13.31
N GLN A 327 -37.41 -7.29 12.62
CA GLN A 327 -37.31 -8.75 12.61
C GLN A 327 -36.36 -9.17 11.49
N TRP A 328 -35.25 -9.83 11.85
CA TRP A 328 -34.27 -10.35 10.89
C TRP A 328 -34.42 -11.86 10.72
N LYS A 329 -34.74 -12.29 9.50
CA LYS A 329 -34.75 -13.70 9.09
C LYS A 329 -33.66 -13.96 8.04
N TYR A 330 -33.01 -15.11 8.11
CA TYR A 330 -31.91 -15.47 7.21
C TYR A 330 -31.98 -16.94 6.79
N ASP A 331 -31.91 -17.19 5.49
CA ASP A 331 -31.75 -18.49 4.88
C ASP A 331 -30.26 -18.77 4.64
N ALA A 332 -29.67 -19.51 5.57
CA ALA A 332 -28.25 -19.83 5.55
C ALA A 332 -27.82 -20.70 4.38
N ALA A 333 -28.72 -21.49 3.78
CA ALA A 333 -28.38 -22.32 2.63
C ALA A 333 -28.22 -21.48 1.36
N ASN A 334 -29.05 -20.44 1.24
CA ASN A 334 -29.17 -19.64 0.01
C ASN A 334 -28.38 -18.33 0.07
N GLY A 335 -27.97 -17.90 1.27
CA GLY A 335 -27.22 -16.66 1.48
C GLY A 335 -28.09 -15.41 1.42
N THR A 336 -29.39 -15.54 1.64
CA THR A 336 -30.36 -14.45 1.52
C THR A 336 -31.16 -14.29 2.81
N GLY A 337 -31.55 -13.07 3.12
CA GLY A 337 -32.36 -12.76 4.28
C GLY A 337 -33.20 -11.51 4.06
N THR A 338 -34.03 -11.23 5.04
CA THR A 338 -34.87 -10.04 5.07
C THR A 338 -34.87 -9.43 6.46
N LEU A 339 -34.97 -8.10 6.50
CA LEU A 339 -35.26 -7.34 7.70
C LEU A 339 -36.63 -6.70 7.50
N THR A 340 -37.56 -6.90 8.45
CA THR A 340 -38.93 -6.39 8.33
C THR A 340 -39.32 -5.59 9.58
N GLN A 341 -39.90 -4.40 9.38
CA GLN A 341 -40.49 -3.56 10.41
C GLN A 341 -41.85 -3.05 9.92
N GLY A 342 -42.92 -3.29 10.69
CA GLY A 342 -44.28 -3.00 10.25
C GLY A 342 -44.59 -3.65 8.90
N ASN A 343 -44.93 -2.83 7.91
CA ASN A 343 -45.22 -3.26 6.52
C ASN A 343 -44.04 -3.05 5.56
N THR A 344 -42.87 -2.68 6.07
CA THR A 344 -41.67 -2.42 5.26
C THR A 344 -40.68 -3.58 5.40
N THR A 345 -40.19 -4.08 4.27
CA THR A 345 -39.20 -5.16 4.20
C THR A 345 -38.00 -4.73 3.36
N TRP A 346 -36.81 -5.00 3.86
CA TRP A 346 -35.54 -4.82 3.19
C TRP A 346 -34.88 -6.18 2.94
N ASP A 347 -34.34 -6.37 1.75
CA ASP A 347 -33.51 -7.52 1.41
C ASP A 347 -32.12 -7.38 2.03
N MET A 348 -31.49 -8.52 2.34
CA MET A 348 -30.12 -8.58 2.83
C MET A 348 -29.41 -9.82 2.31
N HIS A 349 -28.14 -9.66 1.91
CA HIS A 349 -27.32 -10.73 1.38
C HIS A 349 -26.17 -11.11 2.32
N GLY A 350 -25.92 -12.41 2.44
CA GLY A 350 -24.83 -12.97 3.23
C GLY A 350 -23.99 -13.95 2.43
N LYS A 351 -23.06 -14.61 3.13
CA LYS A 351 -22.17 -15.63 2.54
C LYS A 351 -22.98 -16.75 1.89
N LYS A 352 -22.64 -17.11 0.65
CA LYS A 352 -23.25 -18.24 -0.09
C LYS A 352 -22.22 -19.32 -0.42
N GLY A 353 -22.31 -20.46 0.25
CA GLY A 353 -21.33 -21.54 0.11
C GLY A 353 -19.94 -21.10 0.58
N ASN A 354 -19.00 -20.92 -0.35
CA ASN A 354 -17.63 -20.43 -0.09
C ASN A 354 -17.39 -18.99 -0.56
N ASP A 355 -18.38 -18.36 -1.19
CA ASP A 355 -18.32 -16.97 -1.65
C ASP A 355 -18.65 -16.02 -0.50
N ILE A 356 -17.70 -15.13 -0.16
CA ILE A 356 -17.69 -14.30 1.07
C ILE A 356 -18.18 -12.88 0.80
#